data_AF-A0A960DY60-F1
#
_entry.id   AF-A0A960DY60-F1
#
_cell.length_a   1.000
_cell.length_b   1.000
_cell.length_c   1.000
_cell.angle_alpha   90.00
_cell.angle_beta   90.00
_cell.angle_gamma   90.00
#
_symmetry.space_group_name_H-M   'P 1'
#
loop_
_entity.id
_entity.type
_entity.pdbx_description
1 polymer ?
#
loop_
_entity_poly.entity_id
_entity_poly.type
_entity_poly.pdbx_seq_one_letter_code
_entity_poly.pdbx_strand_id
1 'polypeptide(L)'
;MASPRPSRRARALIAVALAATIAALLGACQPPLTLASLDRQVHQTSLADLARWWTAEQAALHHVSTSTVDRWVASASARLDDQAARSGAWDLSTDLCSFAPDAGPGFDFRWPCIRHDLAWRNLKRLDRQAGGGVDTRARRLRANERFRADLEDSCRARGTLERPACRAVAAAYGRAVDLAA
;
A
#
# COMPACT_ATOMS: atom_id res chain seq x y z
N MET A 1 -44.18 35.58 10.00
CA MET A 1 -42.74 35.75 9.69
C MET A 1 -42.36 34.66 8.69
N ALA A 2 -42.03 35.02 7.44
CA ALA A 2 -41.70 34.06 6.38
C ALA A 2 -40.18 33.95 6.23
N SER A 3 -39.61 32.76 6.40
CA SER A 3 -38.18 32.52 6.21
C SER A 3 -37.74 32.76 4.76
N PRO A 4 -36.61 33.43 4.52
CA PRO A 4 -36.12 33.69 3.17
C PRO A 4 -35.72 32.37 2.48
N ARG A 5 -36.23 32.17 1.26
CA ARG A 5 -35.85 31.02 0.43
C ARG A 5 -34.42 31.20 -0.09
N PRO A 6 -33.55 30.18 0.02
CA PRO A 6 -32.15 30.29 -0.41
C PRO A 6 -32.06 30.51 -1.92
N SER A 7 -31.11 31.36 -2.32
CA SER A 7 -30.84 31.75 -3.71
C SER A 7 -30.41 30.57 -4.56
N ARG A 8 -30.59 30.67 -5.88
CA ARG A 8 -30.18 29.62 -6.84
C ARG A 8 -28.68 29.26 -6.72
N ARG A 9 -27.83 30.25 -6.40
CA ARG A 9 -26.39 30.04 -6.15
C ARG A 9 -26.12 29.26 -4.87
N ALA A 10 -26.84 29.58 -3.78
CA ALA A 10 -26.73 28.83 -2.53
C ALA A 10 -27.18 27.37 -2.70
N ARG A 11 -28.26 27.13 -3.46
CA ARG A 11 -28.72 25.77 -3.79
C ARG A 11 -27.71 25.00 -4.64
N ALA A 12 -27.06 25.66 -5.60
CA ALA A 12 -26.03 25.04 -6.43
C ALA A 12 -24.78 24.67 -5.62
N LEU A 13 -24.32 25.56 -4.73
CA LEU A 13 -23.17 25.28 -3.85
C LEU A 13 -23.46 24.15 -2.87
N ILE A 14 -24.68 24.11 -2.31
CA ILE A 14 -25.12 23.01 -1.43
C ILE A 14 -25.19 21.69 -2.22
N ALA A 15 -25.70 21.70 -3.45
CA ALA A 15 -25.75 20.51 -4.30
C ALA A 15 -24.35 19.99 -4.69
N VAL A 16 -23.40 20.88 -5.00
CA VAL A 16 -22.01 20.50 -5.28
C VAL A 16 -21.32 19.95 -4.04
N ALA A 17 -21.53 20.57 -2.87
CA ALA A 17 -20.98 20.09 -1.60
C ALA A 17 -21.55 18.70 -1.23
N LEU A 18 -22.86 18.48 -1.43
CA LEU A 18 -23.53 17.20 -1.24
C LEU A 18 -23.05 16.13 -2.24
N ALA A 19 -22.85 16.48 -3.51
CA ALA A 19 -22.32 15.55 -4.52
C ALA A 19 -20.87 15.12 -4.18
N ALA A 20 -20.04 16.05 -3.70
CA ALA A 20 -18.66 15.75 -3.29
C ALA A 20 -18.61 14.88 -2.03
N THR A 21 -19.57 15.04 -1.10
CA THR A 21 -19.70 14.17 0.08
C THR A 21 -20.29 12.80 -0.25
N ILE A 22 -21.25 12.70 -1.19
CA ILE A 22 -21.82 11.43 -1.63
C ILE A 22 -20.79 10.60 -2.41
N ALA A 23 -19.95 11.23 -3.24
CA ALA A 23 -18.83 10.56 -3.90
C ALA A 23 -17.77 10.03 -2.92
N ALA A 24 -17.67 10.61 -1.72
CA ALA A 24 -16.83 10.10 -0.64
C ALA A 24 -17.48 8.95 0.16
N LEU A 25 -18.81 8.78 0.06
CA LEU A 25 -19.59 7.77 0.80
C LEU A 25 -19.95 6.54 -0.05
N LEU A 26 -19.96 6.67 -1.38
CA LEU A 26 -20.11 5.56 -2.32
C LEU A 26 -18.71 5.13 -2.75
N GLY A 27 -18.25 4.02 -2.16
CA GLY A 27 -16.98 3.33 -2.40
C GLY A 27 -16.12 3.92 -3.52
N ALA A 28 -15.03 4.58 -3.13
CA ALA A 28 -14.05 5.14 -4.04
C ALA A 28 -13.81 4.16 -5.21
N CYS A 29 -14.16 4.57 -6.43
CA CYS A 29 -13.66 3.89 -7.61
C CYS A 29 -12.14 3.89 -7.51
N GLN A 30 -11.55 2.77 -7.09
CA GLN A 30 -10.11 2.62 -7.13
C GLN A 30 -9.66 2.90 -8.56
N PRO A 31 -8.61 3.70 -8.77
CA PRO A 31 -8.08 3.84 -10.12
C PRO A 31 -7.71 2.44 -10.62
N PRO A 32 -8.04 2.11 -11.89
CA PRO A 32 -7.64 0.83 -12.46
C PRO A 32 -6.12 0.67 -12.35
N LEU A 33 -5.66 -0.57 -12.24
CA LEU A 33 -4.23 -0.85 -12.27
C LEU A 33 -3.67 -0.42 -13.63
N THR A 34 -2.80 0.58 -13.59
CA THR A 34 -2.01 1.09 -14.71
C THR A 34 -0.61 1.33 -14.19
N LEU A 35 0.38 1.48 -15.08
CA LEU A 35 1.73 1.82 -14.63
C LEU A 35 1.76 3.16 -13.87
N ALA A 36 0.94 4.14 -14.27
CA ALA A 36 0.89 5.44 -13.62
C ALA A 36 0.23 5.38 -12.23
N SER A 37 -0.85 4.61 -12.07
CA SER A 37 -1.46 4.42 -10.74
C SER A 37 -0.54 3.62 -9.82
N LEU A 38 0.14 2.58 -10.34
CA LEU A 38 1.13 1.83 -9.56
C LEU A 38 2.29 2.72 -9.13
N ASP A 39 2.80 3.57 -10.02
CA ASP A 39 3.88 4.50 -9.70
C ASP A 39 3.51 5.45 -8.56
N ARG A 40 2.30 6.02 -8.64
CA ARG A 40 1.76 6.89 -7.59
C ARG A 40 1.67 6.17 -6.26
N GLN A 41 1.10 4.97 -6.25
CA GLN A 41 0.87 4.22 -5.03
C GLN A 41 2.19 3.80 -4.37
N VAL A 42 3.15 3.30 -5.14
CA VAL A 42 4.42 2.77 -4.61
C VAL A 42 5.43 3.88 -4.28
N HIS A 43 5.57 4.88 -5.15
CA HIS A 43 6.69 5.82 -5.10
C HIS A 43 6.31 7.22 -4.60
N GLN A 44 5.07 7.65 -4.80
CA GLN A 44 4.64 9.02 -4.48
C GLN A 44 3.84 9.10 -3.18
N THR A 45 3.33 7.97 -2.70
CA THR A 45 2.52 7.89 -1.47
C THR A 45 3.43 7.60 -0.27
N SER A 46 3.17 8.26 0.87
CA SER A 46 3.89 7.95 2.11
C SER A 46 3.59 6.53 2.57
N LEU A 47 4.48 5.91 3.34
CA LEU A 47 4.24 4.55 3.83
C LEU A 47 2.97 4.47 4.69
N ALA A 48 2.70 5.50 5.50
CA ALA A 48 1.49 5.57 6.32
C ALA A 48 0.21 5.69 5.48
N ASP A 49 0.24 6.46 4.38
CA ASP A 49 -0.93 6.61 3.50
C ASP A 49 -1.17 5.32 2.69
N LEU A 50 -0.09 4.67 2.23
CA LEU A 50 -0.18 3.38 1.58
C LEU A 50 -0.74 2.33 2.53
N ALA A 51 -0.31 2.31 3.80
CA ALA A 51 -0.83 1.40 4.80
C ALA A 51 -2.34 1.60 5.01
N ARG A 52 -2.79 2.84 5.19
CA ARG A 52 -4.22 3.14 5.35
C ARG A 52 -5.05 2.73 4.14
N TRP A 53 -4.55 3.00 2.93
CA TRP A 53 -5.20 2.57 1.69
C TRP A 53 -5.26 1.05 1.61
N TRP A 54 -4.12 0.37 1.69
CA TRP A 54 -4.02 -1.08 1.53
C TRP A 54 -4.89 -1.82 2.56
N THR A 55 -4.89 -1.37 3.82
CA THR A 55 -5.75 -1.92 4.88
C THR A 55 -7.24 -1.77 4.55
N ALA A 56 -7.65 -0.60 4.03
CA ALA A 56 -9.03 -0.36 3.64
C ALA A 56 -9.47 -1.26 2.48
N GLU A 57 -8.58 -1.46 1.49
CA GLU A 57 -8.87 -2.33 0.35
C GLU A 57 -8.96 -3.80 0.74
N GLN A 58 -8.04 -4.28 1.58
CA GLN A 58 -8.12 -5.63 2.12
C GLN A 58 -9.41 -5.81 2.95
N ALA A 59 -9.77 -4.83 3.78
CA ALA A 59 -11.00 -4.87 4.55
C ALA A 59 -12.24 -4.99 3.65
N ALA A 60 -12.26 -4.22 2.56
CA ALA A 60 -13.33 -4.26 1.56
C ALA A 60 -13.39 -5.62 0.84
N LEU A 61 -12.25 -6.16 0.39
CA LEU A 61 -12.17 -7.46 -0.31
C LEU A 61 -12.69 -8.62 0.55
N HIS A 62 -12.41 -8.58 1.85
CA HIS A 62 -12.76 -9.67 2.77
C HIS A 62 -14.06 -9.43 3.55
N HIS A 63 -14.74 -8.29 3.33
CA HIS A 63 -15.92 -7.89 4.08
C HIS A 63 -15.71 -7.88 5.61
N VAL A 64 -14.55 -7.35 6.05
CA VAL A 64 -14.17 -7.23 7.45
C VAL A 64 -13.82 -5.78 7.81
N SER A 65 -13.57 -5.50 9.10
CA SER A 65 -13.05 -4.20 9.53
C SER A 65 -11.56 -4.04 9.23
N THR A 66 -11.09 -2.79 9.09
CA THR A 66 -9.65 -2.47 9.02
C THR A 66 -8.89 -3.01 10.23
N SER A 67 -9.48 -2.96 11.43
CA SER A 67 -8.90 -3.54 12.64
C SER A 67 -8.71 -5.07 12.55
N THR A 68 -9.50 -5.76 11.73
CA THR A 68 -9.32 -7.19 11.48
C THR A 68 -8.13 -7.45 10.58
N VAL A 69 -7.94 -6.61 9.55
CA VAL A 69 -6.75 -6.64 8.69
C VAL A 69 -5.48 -6.32 9.50
N ASP A 70 -5.52 -5.33 10.40
CA ASP A 70 -4.37 -5.01 11.26
C ASP A 70 -3.95 -6.21 12.12
N ARG A 71 -4.91 -7.01 12.62
CA ARG A 71 -4.62 -8.27 13.32
C ARG A 71 -4.01 -9.31 12.39
N TRP A 72 -4.46 -9.41 11.14
CA TRP A 72 -3.86 -10.32 10.17
C TRP A 72 -2.42 -9.94 9.84
N VAL A 73 -2.13 -8.65 9.65
CA VAL A 73 -0.75 -8.13 9.49
C VAL A 73 0.10 -8.42 10.73
N ALA A 74 -0.49 -8.48 11.92
CA ALA A 74 0.25 -8.79 13.14
C ALA A 74 0.53 -10.28 13.37
N SER A 75 -0.38 -11.17 13.01
CA SER A 75 -0.28 -12.57 13.46
C SER A 75 -0.92 -13.62 12.56
N ALA A 76 -1.49 -13.25 11.41
CA ALA A 76 -2.14 -14.20 10.50
C ALA A 76 -1.90 -13.86 9.03
N SER A 77 -0.63 -13.70 8.64
CA SER A 77 -0.23 -13.30 7.29
C SER A 77 -0.76 -14.20 6.18
N ALA A 78 -1.00 -15.49 6.45
CA ALA A 78 -1.62 -16.41 5.49
C ALA A 78 -3.02 -15.95 5.01
N ARG A 79 -3.74 -15.11 5.78
CA ARG A 79 -5.02 -14.51 5.36
C ARG A 79 -4.83 -13.41 4.31
N LEU A 80 -3.64 -12.83 4.24
CA LEU A 80 -3.29 -11.74 3.34
C LEU A 80 -2.79 -12.25 1.97
N ASP A 81 -2.51 -13.55 1.85
CA ASP A 81 -2.03 -14.19 0.62
C ASP A 81 -3.04 -15.22 0.09
N ASP A 82 -4.32 -14.86 0.04
CA ASP A 82 -5.40 -15.71 -0.46
C ASP A 82 -5.82 -15.37 -1.90
N GLN A 83 -6.83 -16.08 -2.43
CA GLN A 83 -7.29 -15.85 -3.79
C GLN A 83 -8.02 -14.50 -3.96
N ALA A 84 -8.71 -14.01 -2.92
CA ALA A 84 -9.41 -12.73 -2.98
C ALA A 84 -8.42 -11.58 -3.15
N ALA A 85 -7.34 -11.58 -2.35
CA ALA A 85 -6.27 -10.60 -2.44
C ALA A 85 -5.52 -10.62 -3.79
N ARG A 86 -5.40 -11.79 -4.42
CA ARG A 86 -4.78 -11.96 -5.75
C ARG A 86 -5.69 -11.64 -6.93
N SER A 87 -7.01 -11.72 -6.79
CA SER A 87 -7.93 -11.65 -7.95
C SER A 87 -8.56 -10.28 -8.17
N GLY A 88 -8.40 -9.35 -7.22
CA GLY A 88 -8.89 -7.98 -7.32
C GLY A 88 -8.28 -7.17 -8.47
N ALA A 89 -8.76 -5.93 -8.62
CA ALA A 89 -8.23 -4.96 -9.58
C ALA A 89 -6.72 -4.70 -9.37
N TRP A 90 -6.30 -4.76 -8.11
CA TRP A 90 -4.92 -4.77 -7.67
C TRP A 90 -4.59 -6.14 -7.10
N ASP A 91 -3.36 -6.59 -7.31
CA ASP A 91 -2.80 -7.68 -6.51
C ASP A 91 -2.42 -7.11 -5.14
N LEU A 92 -3.27 -7.31 -4.14
CA LEU A 92 -3.02 -6.85 -2.77
C LEU A 92 -2.41 -7.93 -1.89
N SER A 93 -2.16 -9.11 -2.47
CA SER A 93 -1.64 -10.24 -1.72
C SER A 93 -0.22 -9.98 -1.23
N THR A 94 0.09 -10.48 -0.03
CA THR A 94 1.41 -10.32 0.59
C THR A 94 1.70 -11.51 1.49
N ASP A 95 2.93 -12.02 1.40
CA ASP A 95 3.50 -13.00 2.33
C ASP A 95 4.45 -12.29 3.32
N LEU A 96 4.26 -10.98 3.50
CA LEU A 96 5.08 -10.08 4.29
C LEU A 96 6.55 -10.16 3.86
N CYS A 97 7.48 -10.44 4.76
CA CYS A 97 8.90 -10.49 4.43
C CYS A 97 9.35 -11.89 3.95
N SER A 98 8.41 -12.72 3.48
CA SER A 98 8.61 -14.08 2.94
C SER A 98 9.42 -14.98 3.87
N PHE A 99 10.68 -15.26 3.54
CA PHE A 99 11.57 -16.14 4.29
C PHE A 99 12.36 -15.41 5.39
N ALA A 100 12.19 -14.09 5.50
CA ALA A 100 12.87 -13.26 6.48
C ALA A 100 11.89 -12.85 7.60
N PRO A 101 12.38 -12.63 8.84
CA PRO A 101 11.51 -12.22 9.95
C PRO A 101 10.78 -10.88 9.70
N ASP A 102 9.46 -10.87 9.82
CA ASP A 102 8.66 -9.64 9.59
C ASP A 102 8.97 -8.50 10.58
N ALA A 103 9.23 -8.85 11.83
CA ALA A 103 9.53 -7.92 12.93
C ALA A 103 10.43 -8.59 13.98
N GLY A 104 11.05 -7.77 14.84
CA GLY A 104 11.88 -8.22 15.94
C GLY A 104 12.10 -7.13 16.99
N PRO A 105 12.94 -7.38 18.03
CA PRO A 105 13.09 -6.47 19.17
C PRO A 105 13.46 -5.01 18.83
N GLY A 106 14.08 -4.77 17.67
CA GLY A 106 14.51 -3.44 17.24
C GLY A 106 14.02 -3.02 15.85
N PHE A 107 13.12 -3.78 15.23
CA PHE A 107 12.64 -3.48 13.87
C PHE A 107 11.23 -4.02 13.64
N ASP A 108 10.53 -3.40 12.68
CA ASP A 108 9.25 -3.86 12.17
C ASP A 108 9.22 -3.48 10.71
N PHE A 109 9.30 -4.50 9.84
CA PHE A 109 9.42 -4.33 8.39
C PHE A 109 8.20 -4.82 7.64
N ARG A 110 7.10 -5.13 8.34
CA ARG A 110 5.84 -5.55 7.71
C ARG A 110 5.36 -4.58 6.64
N TRP A 111 5.25 -3.29 6.96
CA TRP A 111 4.79 -2.28 6.00
C TRP A 111 5.75 -2.04 4.82
N PRO A 112 7.08 -1.93 5.04
CA PRO A 112 8.05 -1.97 3.95
C PRO A 112 7.86 -3.18 3.01
N CYS A 113 7.71 -4.39 3.58
CA CYS A 113 7.54 -5.62 2.82
C CYS A 113 6.20 -5.65 2.05
N ILE A 114 5.09 -5.23 2.67
CA ILE A 114 3.78 -5.10 2.00
C ILE A 114 3.88 -4.19 0.77
N ARG A 115 4.58 -3.05 0.86
CA ARG A 115 4.76 -2.16 -0.29
C ARG A 115 5.62 -2.78 -1.39
N HIS A 116 6.66 -3.52 -1.01
CA HIS A 116 7.53 -4.21 -1.95
C HIS A 116 6.77 -5.29 -2.74
N ASP A 117 5.98 -6.11 -2.03
CA ASP A 117 5.07 -7.09 -2.60
C ASP A 117 4.08 -6.46 -3.57
N LEU A 118 3.41 -5.39 -3.13
CA LEU A 118 2.47 -4.64 -3.96
C LEU A 118 3.13 -4.22 -5.28
N ALA A 119 4.35 -3.66 -5.22
CA ALA A 119 5.08 -3.24 -6.40
C ALA A 119 5.41 -4.41 -7.34
N TRP A 120 6.02 -5.47 -6.81
CA TRP A 120 6.48 -6.61 -7.61
C TRP A 120 5.34 -7.42 -8.22
N ARG A 121 4.30 -7.73 -7.44
CA ARG A 121 3.15 -8.53 -7.88
C ARG A 121 2.34 -7.78 -8.95
N ASN A 122 2.18 -6.47 -8.81
CA ASN A 122 1.47 -5.65 -9.80
C ASN A 122 2.31 -5.30 -11.03
N LEU A 123 3.64 -5.18 -10.93
CA LEU A 123 4.51 -5.10 -12.12
C LEU A 123 4.38 -6.37 -12.98
N LYS A 124 4.48 -7.56 -12.36
CA LYS A 124 4.27 -8.85 -13.04
C LYS A 124 2.87 -8.96 -13.66
N ARG A 125 1.84 -8.44 -12.98
CA ARG A 125 0.46 -8.42 -13.51
C ARG A 125 0.33 -7.52 -14.73
N LEU A 126 0.81 -6.29 -14.64
CA LEU A 126 0.81 -5.35 -15.76
C LEU A 126 1.60 -5.88 -16.95
N ASP A 127 2.71 -6.57 -16.70
CA ASP A 127 3.51 -7.21 -17.75
C ASP A 127 2.72 -8.28 -18.51
N ARG A 128 2.03 -9.17 -17.77
CA ARG A 128 1.13 -10.16 -18.39
C ARG A 128 0.01 -9.49 -19.19
N GLN A 129 -0.58 -8.40 -18.67
CA GLN A 129 -1.64 -7.66 -19.35
C GLN A 129 -1.16 -6.96 -20.64
N ALA A 130 0.08 -6.48 -20.65
CA ALA A 130 0.69 -5.78 -21.79
C ALA A 130 1.33 -6.73 -22.83
N GLY A 131 1.48 -8.02 -22.52
CA GLY A 131 2.24 -8.95 -23.35
C GLY A 131 3.76 -8.78 -23.24
N GLY A 132 4.24 -8.22 -22.13
CA GLY A 132 5.65 -7.97 -21.85
C GLY A 132 6.05 -6.48 -21.84
N GLY A 133 7.31 -6.22 -21.47
CA GLY A 133 7.92 -4.88 -21.52
C GLY A 133 7.56 -3.96 -20.34
N VAL A 134 6.76 -4.42 -19.38
CA VAL A 134 6.43 -3.66 -18.17
C VAL A 134 7.29 -4.11 -16.99
N ASP A 135 7.44 -5.40 -16.73
CA ASP A 135 8.25 -5.91 -15.61
C ASP A 135 9.73 -5.98 -16.00
N THR A 136 10.37 -4.81 -16.02
CA THR A 136 11.79 -4.65 -16.37
C THR A 136 12.66 -4.56 -15.13
N ARG A 137 13.92 -4.98 -15.28
CA ARG A 137 14.95 -4.83 -14.23
C ARG A 137 15.02 -3.39 -13.67
N ALA A 138 14.91 -2.38 -14.53
CA ALA A 138 14.92 -0.98 -14.11
C ALA A 138 13.75 -0.63 -13.17
N ARG A 139 12.53 -1.13 -13.44
CA ARG A 139 11.37 -0.90 -12.57
C ARG A 139 11.45 -1.70 -11.27
N ARG A 140 11.95 -2.95 -11.32
CA ARG A 140 12.22 -3.74 -10.12
C ARG A 140 13.26 -3.08 -9.21
N LEU A 141 14.35 -2.59 -9.76
CA LEU A 141 15.37 -1.85 -9.01
C LEU A 141 14.81 -0.56 -8.39
N ARG A 142 13.94 0.15 -9.10
CA ARG A 142 13.27 1.33 -8.54
C ARG A 142 12.30 0.98 -7.40
N ALA A 143 11.60 -0.16 -7.50
CA ALA A 143 10.80 -0.69 -6.40
C ALA A 143 11.67 -1.09 -5.20
N ASN A 144 12.82 -1.73 -5.43
CA ASN A 144 13.78 -2.07 -4.38
C ASN A 144 14.40 -0.84 -3.71
N GLU A 145 14.72 0.20 -4.46
CA GLU A 145 15.19 1.48 -3.89
C GLU A 145 14.15 2.08 -2.96
N ARG A 146 12.89 2.07 -3.39
CA ARG A 146 11.78 2.53 -2.56
C ARG A 146 11.61 1.65 -1.32
N PHE A 147 11.79 0.33 -1.41
CA PHE A 147 11.80 -0.57 -0.26
C PHE A 147 12.95 -0.26 0.72
N ARG A 148 14.18 -0.07 0.24
CA ARG A 148 15.33 0.31 1.09
C ARG A 148 15.06 1.62 1.85
N ALA A 149 14.50 2.62 1.18
CA ALA A 149 14.13 3.88 1.83
C ALA A 149 13.13 3.63 2.98
N ASP A 150 12.11 2.81 2.77
CA ASP A 150 11.14 2.47 3.83
C ASP A 150 11.74 1.74 5.03
N LEU A 151 12.67 0.82 4.78
CA LEU A 151 13.38 0.12 5.85
C LEU A 151 14.19 1.12 6.69
N GLU A 152 14.92 2.02 6.02
CA GLU A 152 15.70 3.07 6.69
C GLU A 152 14.81 4.03 7.49
N ASP A 153 13.69 4.44 6.91
CA ASP A 153 12.67 5.29 7.55
C ASP A 153 12.12 4.62 8.82
N SER A 154 11.80 3.32 8.74
CA SER A 154 11.34 2.51 9.88
C SER A 154 12.38 2.46 11.00
N CYS A 155 13.67 2.47 10.65
CA CYS A 155 14.76 2.54 11.62
C CYS A 155 14.98 3.93 12.22
N ARG A 156 14.61 5.03 11.53
CA ARG A 156 14.81 6.39 12.07
C ARG A 156 13.96 6.66 13.30
N ALA A 157 12.78 6.04 13.39
CA ALA A 157 11.90 6.14 14.55
C ALA A 157 12.44 5.44 15.81
N ARG A 158 13.51 4.62 15.68
CA ARG A 158 14.09 3.87 16.80
C ARG A 158 15.02 4.72 17.66
N GLY A 159 15.17 4.32 18.92
CA GLY A 159 16.11 4.92 19.87
C GLY A 159 17.57 4.81 19.40
N THR A 160 18.46 5.60 19.99
CA THR A 160 19.88 5.68 19.58
C THR A 160 20.61 4.35 19.66
N LEU A 161 20.25 3.49 20.62
CA LEU A 161 20.88 2.18 20.83
C LEU A 161 20.38 1.11 19.84
N GLU A 162 19.10 1.15 19.46
CA GLU A 162 18.48 0.16 18.56
C GLU A 162 18.70 0.48 17.08
N ARG A 163 18.84 1.77 16.75
CA ARG A 163 18.92 2.26 15.37
C ARG A 163 20.08 1.65 14.55
N PRO A 164 21.31 1.48 15.06
CA PRO A 164 22.39 0.84 14.31
C PRO A 164 22.05 -0.62 13.94
N ALA A 165 21.52 -1.38 14.90
CA ALA A 165 21.11 -2.76 14.67
C ALA A 165 19.99 -2.85 13.63
N CYS A 166 18.95 -2.00 13.76
CA CYS A 166 17.87 -1.93 12.77
C CYS A 166 18.41 -1.65 11.35
N ARG A 167 19.32 -0.68 11.21
CA ARG A 167 19.93 -0.34 9.91
C ARG A 167 20.76 -1.48 9.32
N ALA A 168 21.45 -2.27 10.15
CA ALA A 168 22.19 -3.43 9.69
C ALA A 168 21.25 -4.50 9.10
N VAL A 169 20.11 -4.75 9.77
CA VAL A 169 19.06 -5.64 9.27
C VAL A 169 18.44 -5.08 7.98
N ALA A 170 18.08 -3.79 7.96
CA ALA A 170 17.57 -3.11 6.76
C ALA A 170 18.49 -3.26 5.55
N ALA A 171 19.80 -3.09 5.75
CA ALA A 171 20.79 -3.26 4.69
C ALA A 171 20.88 -4.71 4.18
N ALA A 172 20.70 -5.71 5.06
CA ALA A 172 20.65 -7.11 4.66
C ALA A 172 19.41 -7.41 3.79
N TYR A 173 18.25 -6.88 4.15
CA TYR A 173 17.01 -7.02 3.39
C TYR A 173 17.13 -6.35 2.01
N GLY A 174 17.65 -5.12 1.98
CA GLY A 174 17.89 -4.40 0.73
C GLY A 174 18.81 -5.16 -0.23
N ARG A 175 19.93 -5.70 0.26
CA ARG A 175 20.83 -6.51 -0.57
C ARG A 175 20.19 -7.78 -1.09
N ALA A 176 19.37 -8.45 -0.27
CA ALA A 176 18.69 -9.68 -0.68
C ALA A 176 17.76 -9.45 -1.87
N VAL A 177 16.97 -8.37 -1.86
CA VAL A 177 16.05 -8.07 -2.98
C VAL A 177 16.77 -7.57 -4.23
N ASP A 178 17.91 -6.89 -4.08
CA ASP A 178 18.71 -6.41 -5.22
C ASP A 178 19.35 -7.55 -6.00
N LEU A 179 19.67 -8.66 -5.34
CA LEU A 179 20.16 -9.88 -6.00
C LEU A 179 19.07 -10.62 -6.78
N ALA A 180 17.79 -10.37 -6.47
CA ALA A 180 16.65 -11.02 -7.11
C ALA A 180 16.04 -10.21 -8.28
N ALA A 181 16.53 -8.99 -8.54
CA ALA A 181 15.93 -8.01 -9.46
C ALA A 181 16.20 -8.27 -10.95
#